data_AF-A0A915MVX4-F1
#
_entry.id   AF-A0A915MVX4-F1
#
_cell.length_a   1.000
_cell.length_b   1.000
_cell.length_c   1.000
_cell.angle_alpha   90.00
_cell.angle_beta   90.00
_cell.angle_gamma   90.00
#
_symmetry.space_group_name_H-M   'P 1'
#
loop_
_entity.id
_entity.type
_entity.pdbx_description
1 polymer ?
#
loop_
_entity_poly.entity_id
_entity_poly.type
_entity_poly.pdbx_seq_one_letter_code
_entity_poly.pdbx_strand_id
1 'polypeptide(L)'
;MNLQQEHQDYCEVCQQGGEIILCDTCPRAYHLVCYDQDLEEPPEGFWSCPHCEQNGPPSRDEAAADATPGNMDTCKVCSERDFLLTCERCPSSYHAYCLSPPLKELPNEHEDWICPRCQVVH
;
A
#
# COMPACT_ATOMS: atom_id res chain seq x y z
N MET A 1 -16.03 10.69 17.95
CA MET A 1 -16.08 10.43 16.51
C MET A 1 -15.80 8.96 16.33
N ASN A 2 -16.79 8.17 15.92
CA ASN A 2 -16.66 6.72 15.78
C ASN A 2 -15.81 6.42 14.53
N LEU A 3 -14.56 5.96 14.73
CA LEU A 3 -13.83 5.26 13.68
C LEU A 3 -14.44 3.85 13.59
N GLN A 4 -15.57 3.73 12.91
CA GLN A 4 -16.02 2.42 12.45
C GLN A 4 -15.09 2.02 11.31
N GLN A 5 -14.24 1.02 11.56
CA GLN A 5 -13.51 0.32 10.53
C GLN A 5 -14.56 -0.22 9.55
N GLU A 6 -14.62 0.32 8.33
CA GLU A 6 -15.52 -0.19 7.30
C GLU A 6 -14.97 -1.54 6.81
N HIS A 7 -15.75 -2.60 6.99
CA HIS A 7 -15.41 -3.94 6.51
C HIS A 7 -16.04 -4.15 5.13
N GLN A 8 -15.43 -5.00 4.31
CA GLN A 8 -15.93 -5.36 2.99
C GLN A 8 -17.27 -6.10 3.10
N ASP A 9 -18.22 -5.79 2.21
CA ASP A 9 -19.54 -6.44 2.13
C ASP A 9 -19.55 -7.72 1.28
N TYR A 10 -18.38 -8.18 0.84
CA TYR A 10 -18.20 -9.37 0.01
C TYR A 10 -17.12 -10.28 0.57
N CYS A 11 -17.28 -11.58 0.34
CA CYS A 11 -16.30 -12.56 0.74
C CYS A 11 -15.04 -12.47 -0.13
N GLU A 12 -13.86 -12.43 0.48
CA GLU A 12 -12.59 -12.34 -0.25
C GLU A 12 -12.31 -13.56 -1.15
N VAL A 13 -12.85 -14.74 -0.80
CA VAL A 13 -12.63 -15.99 -1.55
C VAL A 13 -13.51 -16.06 -2.79
N CYS A 14 -14.81 -15.80 -2.64
CA CYS A 14 -15.79 -16.01 -3.72
C CYS A 14 -16.34 -14.71 -4.32
N GLN A 15 -15.95 -13.54 -3.81
CA GLN A 15 -16.37 -12.21 -4.25
C GLN A 15 -17.90 -12.02 -4.31
N GLN A 16 -18.63 -12.78 -3.50
CA GLN A 16 -20.08 -12.68 -3.36
C GLN A 16 -20.42 -12.10 -1.98
N GLY A 17 -21.46 -11.27 -1.94
CA GLY A 17 -22.07 -10.80 -0.70
C GLY A 17 -23.07 -11.82 -0.14
N GLY A 18 -23.45 -11.67 1.12
CA GLY A 18 -24.35 -12.61 1.81
C GLY A 18 -24.07 -12.68 3.31
N GLU A 19 -24.17 -13.88 3.88
CA GLU A 19 -23.85 -14.16 5.29
C GLU A 19 -22.34 -14.33 5.48
N ILE A 20 -21.64 -13.20 5.64
CA ILE A 20 -20.19 -13.14 5.83
C ILE A 20 -19.82 -12.79 7.27
N ILE A 21 -18.72 -13.36 7.75
CA ILE A 21 -18.04 -13.00 8.99
C ILE A 21 -16.98 -11.92 8.72
N LEU A 22 -16.88 -10.97 9.65
CA LEU A 22 -15.99 -9.82 9.56
C LEU A 22 -14.77 -10.02 10.45
N CYS A 23 -13.59 -9.72 9.93
CA CYS A 23 -12.35 -9.82 10.69
C CYS A 23 -12.18 -8.62 11.64
N ASP A 24 -11.96 -8.84 12.94
CA ASP A 24 -11.78 -7.74 13.91
C ASP A 24 -10.47 -6.95 13.69
N THR A 25 -9.50 -7.56 13.02
CA THR A 25 -8.16 -6.98 12.81
C THR A 25 -7.96 -6.33 11.44
N CYS A 26 -8.88 -6.49 10.49
CA CYS A 26 -8.73 -5.93 9.14
C CYS A 26 -10.09 -5.77 8.44
N PRO A 27 -10.20 -4.96 7.37
CA PRO A 27 -11.48 -4.72 6.69
C PRO A 27 -11.95 -5.92 5.84
N ARG A 28 -11.43 -7.13 6.02
CA ARG A 28 -11.80 -8.31 5.21
C ARG A 28 -12.99 -9.05 5.78
N ALA A 29 -13.71 -9.68 4.88
CA ALA A 29 -14.85 -10.52 5.22
C ALA A 29 -14.81 -11.85 4.44
N TYR A 30 -15.37 -12.89 5.05
CA TYR A 30 -15.34 -14.26 4.52
C TYR A 30 -16.67 -14.95 4.82
N HIS A 31 -17.12 -15.89 4.01
CA HIS A 31 -18.20 -16.79 4.45
C HIS A 31 -17.62 -17.82 5.43
N LEU A 32 -18.43 -18.30 6.38
CA LEU A 32 -18.04 -19.41 7.26
C LEU A 32 -17.49 -20.58 6.45
N VAL A 33 -18.26 -21.04 5.45
CA VAL A 33 -17.85 -22.14 4.55
C VAL A 33 -16.64 -21.81 3.67
N CYS A 34 -16.38 -20.53 3.37
CA CYS A 34 -15.21 -20.13 2.59
C CYS A 34 -13.95 -20.04 3.44
N TYR A 35 -14.10 -19.78 4.74
CA TYR A 35 -13.01 -19.80 5.70
C TYR A 35 -12.69 -21.23 6.13
N ASP A 36 -13.71 -21.95 6.60
CA ASP A 36 -13.58 -23.32 7.06
C ASP A 36 -14.91 -24.08 6.87
N GLN A 37 -14.86 -25.17 6.10
CA GLN A 37 -16.06 -25.93 5.72
C GLN A 37 -16.59 -26.80 6.87
N ASP A 38 -15.80 -27.02 7.93
CA ASP A 38 -16.14 -27.83 9.10
C ASP A 38 -16.62 -26.97 10.29
N LEU A 39 -16.66 -25.63 10.14
CA LEU A 39 -17.16 -24.73 11.17
C LEU A 39 -18.69 -24.65 11.12
N GLU A 40 -19.35 -25.24 12.12
CA GLU A 40 -20.82 -25.24 12.23
C GLU A 40 -21.38 -23.89 12.74
N GLU A 41 -20.59 -23.11 13.49
CA GLU A 41 -21.02 -21.87 14.14
C GLU A 41 -19.96 -20.76 14.01
N PRO A 42 -20.37 -19.47 13.95
CA PRO A 42 -19.43 -18.37 13.92
C PRO A 42 -18.63 -18.31 15.22
N PRO A 43 -17.32 -17.97 15.14
CA PRO A 43 -16.47 -17.89 16.31
C PRO A 43 -17.01 -16.84 17.30
N GLU A 44 -17.14 -17.24 18.57
CA GLU A 44 -17.57 -16.33 19.63
C GLU A 44 -16.38 -15.45 20.06
N GLY A 45 -16.55 -14.14 19.96
CA GLY A 45 -15.55 -13.17 20.40
C GLY A 45 -14.70 -12.62 19.25
N PHE A 46 -13.40 -12.48 19.49
CA PHE A 46 -12.49 -11.80 18.57
C PHE A 46 -12.05 -12.78 17.47
N TRP A 47 -12.41 -12.49 16.22
CA TRP A 47 -12.06 -13.34 15.09
C TRP A 47 -11.04 -12.66 14.18
N SER A 48 -10.01 -13.42 13.81
CA SER A 48 -9.00 -13.01 12.84
C SER A 48 -9.07 -13.92 11.63
N CYS A 49 -9.07 -13.33 10.44
CA CYS A 49 -9.07 -14.06 9.19
C CYS A 49 -7.70 -14.77 8.98
N PRO A 50 -7.61 -15.77 8.09
CA PRO A 50 -6.40 -16.56 7.94
C PRO A 50 -5.22 -15.71 7.44
N HIS A 51 -5.53 -14.62 6.72
CA HIS A 51 -4.54 -13.62 6.34
C HIS A 51 -3.94 -12.89 7.54
N CYS A 52 -4.76 -12.48 8.51
CA CYS A 52 -4.29 -11.81 9.72
C CYS A 52 -3.65 -12.77 10.73
N GLU A 53 -4.12 -14.01 10.80
CA GLU A 53 -3.45 -15.05 11.59
C GLU A 53 -2.04 -15.34 11.07
N GLN A 54 -1.84 -15.30 9.74
CA GLN A 54 -0.56 -15.62 9.12
C GLN A 54 0.39 -14.42 8.96
N ASN A 55 -0.13 -13.21 8.70
CA ASN A 55 0.67 -12.00 8.44
C ASN A 55 0.63 -10.98 9.60
N GLY A 56 -0.18 -11.21 10.62
CA GLY A 56 -0.49 -10.21 11.65
C GLY A 56 -1.56 -9.21 11.20
N PRO A 57 -2.04 -8.32 12.11
CA PRO A 57 -2.92 -7.24 11.72
C PRO A 57 -2.22 -6.37 10.67
N PRO A 58 -2.88 -5.97 9.57
CA PRO A 58 -2.30 -5.00 8.65
C PRO A 58 -1.94 -3.78 9.50
N SER A 59 -0.65 -3.48 9.57
CA SER A 59 -0.25 -2.17 10.07
C SER A 59 -0.97 -1.18 9.17
N ARG A 60 -1.62 -0.17 9.75
CA ARG A 60 -2.51 0.81 9.08
C ARG A 60 -1.82 1.64 7.97
N ASP A 61 -0.62 1.23 7.59
CA ASP A 61 0.33 1.80 6.66
C ASP A 61 0.63 0.86 5.47
N GLU A 62 -0.04 -0.29 5.32
CA GLU A 62 0.09 -1.16 4.13
C GLU A 62 -0.86 -0.74 2.99
N ALA A 63 -0.88 0.56 2.70
CA ALA A 63 -1.34 1.14 1.43
C ALA A 63 -0.20 1.93 0.74
N ALA A 64 1.05 1.54 1.01
CA ALA A 64 2.24 2.08 0.36
C ALA A 64 3.12 0.95 -0.20
N ALA A 65 2.51 0.04 -0.97
CA ALA A 65 3.27 -0.87 -1.82
C ALA A 65 3.81 -0.09 -3.03
N ASP A 66 4.78 0.81 -2.79
CA ASP A 66 5.87 1.19 -3.72
C ASP A 66 6.84 2.22 -3.10
N ALA A 67 7.10 2.18 -1.79
CA ALA A 67 8.17 2.98 -1.21
C ALA A 67 9.46 2.15 -1.20
N THR A 68 10.28 2.26 -2.25
CA THR A 68 11.68 1.83 -2.19
C THR A 68 12.29 2.41 -0.91
N PRO A 69 12.70 1.58 0.06
CA PRO A 69 13.12 2.04 1.38
C PRO A 69 14.43 2.82 1.25
N GLY A 70 14.33 4.13 1.08
CA GLY A 70 15.48 5.00 0.89
C GLY A 70 15.18 6.38 0.32
N ASN A 71 14.08 6.57 -0.41
CA ASN A 71 13.78 7.85 -1.08
C ASN A 71 12.60 8.59 -0.43
N MET A 72 12.64 9.92 -0.45
CA MET A 72 11.61 10.79 0.10
C MET A 72 10.29 10.64 -0.65
N ASP A 73 9.18 10.67 0.07
CA ASP A 73 7.82 10.49 -0.46
C ASP A 73 7.26 11.78 -1.10
N THR A 74 8.06 12.83 -1.15
CA THR A 74 7.68 14.18 -1.60
C THR A 74 8.77 14.78 -2.50
N CYS A 75 8.34 15.63 -3.43
CA CYS A 75 9.25 16.39 -4.28
C CYS A 75 10.04 17.39 -3.44
N LYS A 76 11.37 17.39 -3.55
CA LYS A 76 12.23 18.33 -2.82
C LYS A 76 12.00 19.80 -3.19
N VAL A 77 11.39 20.08 -4.34
CA VAL A 77 11.19 21.43 -4.87
C VAL A 77 9.83 22.00 -4.48
N CYS A 78 8.74 21.28 -4.75
CA CYS A 78 7.37 21.75 -4.48
C CYS A 78 6.72 21.12 -3.24
N SER A 79 7.34 20.10 -2.64
CA SER A 79 6.80 19.34 -1.49
C SER A 79 5.50 18.57 -1.77
N GLU A 80 5.15 18.36 -3.03
CA GLU A 80 3.99 17.54 -3.43
C GLU A 80 4.36 16.06 -3.60
N ARG A 81 3.35 15.21 -3.44
CA ARG A 81 3.41 13.75 -3.64
C ARG A 81 2.88 13.45 -5.06
N ASP A 82 3.14 12.26 -5.60
CA ASP A 82 2.71 11.77 -6.94
C ASP A 82 3.73 11.96 -8.08
N PHE A 83 3.89 10.97 -8.97
CA PHE A 83 4.84 10.92 -10.11
C PHE A 83 6.27 11.42 -9.81
N LEU A 84 6.87 10.90 -8.74
CA LEU A 84 8.21 11.29 -8.29
C LEU A 84 9.29 10.41 -8.91
N LEU A 85 10.33 11.04 -9.45
CA LEU A 85 11.57 10.37 -9.81
C LEU A 85 12.46 10.22 -8.58
N THR A 86 12.77 8.97 -8.22
CA THR A 86 13.64 8.62 -7.10
C THR A 86 15.09 8.55 -7.56
N CYS A 87 15.99 9.21 -6.84
CA CYS A 87 17.41 9.18 -7.16
C CYS A 87 18.11 7.96 -6.54
N GLU A 88 18.83 7.17 -7.33
CA GLU A 88 19.58 6.00 -6.83
C GLU A 88 20.76 6.35 -5.91
N ARG A 89 21.28 7.58 -6.01
CA ARG A 89 22.45 8.04 -5.24
C ARG A 89 22.12 8.85 -3.99
N CYS A 90 20.86 9.21 -3.77
CA CYS A 90 20.48 10.03 -2.63
C CYS A 90 19.00 9.86 -2.29
N PRO A 91 18.59 10.12 -1.04
CA PRO A 91 17.20 9.96 -0.63
C PRO A 91 16.26 11.00 -1.24
N SER A 92 16.69 11.85 -2.18
CA SER A 92 15.84 12.92 -2.73
C SER A 92 14.99 12.42 -3.90
N SER A 93 13.75 12.91 -3.93
CA SER A 93 12.79 12.66 -5.00
C SER A 93 12.38 13.98 -5.66
N TYR A 94 12.14 13.95 -6.97
CA TYR A 94 11.85 15.15 -7.76
C TYR A 94 10.83 14.86 -8.86
N HIS A 95 10.00 15.84 -9.22
CA HIS A 95 9.25 15.76 -10.48
C HIS A 95 10.14 16.11 -11.67
N ALA A 96 9.90 15.46 -12.80
CA ALA A 96 10.53 15.80 -14.08
C ALA A 96 10.43 17.29 -14.44
N TYR A 97 9.29 17.92 -14.12
CA TYR A 97 9.03 19.34 -14.39
C TYR A 97 9.59 20.29 -13.32
N CYS A 98 9.84 19.80 -12.10
CA CYS A 98 10.45 20.58 -11.02
C CYS A 98 11.98 20.67 -11.14
N LEU A 99 12.58 19.83 -12.00
CA LEU A 99 14.00 19.90 -12.32
C LEU A 99 14.29 21.15 -13.16
N SER A 100 15.50 21.69 -13.00
CA SER A 100 16.00 22.82 -13.78
C SER A 100 17.28 22.41 -14.51
N PRO A 101 17.24 22.18 -15.84
CA PRO A 101 16.08 22.24 -16.75
C PRO A 101 15.08 21.07 -16.55
N PRO A 102 13.79 21.24 -16.91
CA PRO A 102 12.81 20.18 -16.81
C PRO A 102 13.11 19.06 -17.81
N LEU A 103 12.95 17.81 -17.39
CA LEU A 103 13.09 16.64 -18.27
C LEU A 103 11.95 16.64 -19.28
N LYS A 104 12.29 16.60 -20.58
CA LYS A 104 11.31 16.53 -21.67
C LYS A 104 10.74 15.13 -21.86
N GLU A 105 11.52 14.12 -21.47
CA GLU A 105 11.19 12.70 -21.60
C GLU A 105 11.42 12.06 -20.25
N LEU A 106 10.42 11.31 -19.77
CA LEU A 106 10.53 10.56 -18.53
C LEU A 106 11.41 9.32 -18.77
N PRO A 107 12.34 9.00 -17.86
CA PRO A 107 13.01 7.70 -17.91
C PRO A 107 11.97 6.59 -17.79
N ASN A 108 12.21 5.44 -18.42
CA ASN A 108 11.29 4.32 -18.30
C ASN A 108 11.25 3.85 -16.84
N GLU A 109 10.12 3.29 -16.43
CA GLU A 109 9.87 2.79 -15.06
C GLU A 109 10.88 1.73 -14.57
N HIS A 110 11.71 1.18 -15.48
CA HIS A 110 12.74 0.18 -15.20
C HIS A 110 14.18 0.74 -15.25
N GLU A 111 14.36 2.04 -15.42
CA GLU A 111 15.70 2.65 -15.55
C GLU A 111 16.10 3.43 -14.30
N ASP A 112 17.27 3.08 -13.76
CA ASP A 112 17.93 3.75 -12.65
C ASP A 112 18.15 5.25 -12.95
N TRP A 113 17.41 6.14 -12.27
CA TRP A 113 17.54 7.57 -12.45
C TRP A 113 18.45 8.22 -11.40
N ILE A 114 19.30 9.14 -11.84
CA ILE A 114 20.21 9.89 -10.97
C ILE A 114 19.90 11.39 -11.11
N CYS A 115 19.61 12.05 -9.99
CA CYS A 115 19.29 13.48 -10.00
C CYS A 115 20.48 14.34 -10.47
N PRO A 116 20.24 15.52 -11.06
CA PRO A 116 21.31 16.38 -11.58
C PRO A 116 22.34 16.77 -10.51
N ARG A 117 21.94 16.82 -9.22
CA ARG A 117 22.88 17.07 -8.11
C ARG A 117 23.85 15.90 -7.86
N CYS A 118 23.42 14.67 -8.15
CA CYS A 118 24.23 13.47 -8.02
C CYS A 118 24.92 13.07 -9.34
N GLN A 119 24.57 13.70 -10.47
CA GLN A 119 25.30 13.55 -11.73
C GLN A 119 26.56 14.44 -11.78
N VAL A 120 26.55 15.58 -11.09
CA VAL A 120 27.68 16.55 -11.09
C VAL A 120 28.76 16.28 -10.04
N VAL A 121 28.80 15.09 -9.43
CA VAL A 121 29.86 14.75 -8.47
C VAL A 121 31.18 14.55 -9.23
N HIS A 122 32.10 15.51 -9.06
CA HIS A 122 33.49 15.45 -9.49
C HIS A 122 34.33 14.56 -8.58
#